data_AF-A0A7L4JLS1-F1
#
_entry.id   AF-A0A7L4JLS1-F1
#
_cell.length_a   1.000
_cell.length_b   1.000
_cell.length_c   1.000
_cell.angle_alpha   90.00
_cell.angle_beta   90.00
_cell.angle_gamma   90.00
#
_symmetry.space_group_name_H-M   'P 1'
#
loop_
_entity.id
_entity.type
_entity.pdbx_description
1 polymer ?
#
loop_
_entity_poly.entity_id
_entity_poly.type
_entity_poly.pdbx_seq_one_letter_code
_entity_poly.pdbx_strand_id
1 'polypeptide(L)'
;GMSEITADHPEIQAMVEEAIKSASVSEVAPSPEIYTEVLDRTITELMKESKDRFPGAPKKGGWVVDNYPLSVDHWSALSEKGLLPDTIVCLKNTQKDGACVLHRTYLANMDEINSKILKRLTDEALKKKEEEVRRKMQETLTSEEEQSLEADEDESEEIILPEFAEDDFPDIPEMEIIKKKIDLFMHDWQKVESEIKLSSQVQIVVLEIAEKTPESLLNQIVLVMEKPFKYHSWELSAEDLNEEAEDLAAEEEDEEEEVEEE
;
A
#
# COMPACT_ATOMS: atom_id res chain seq x y z
N GLY A 1 -61.27 -7.77 0.18
CA GLY A 1 -60.54 -6.79 -0.64
C GLY A 1 -59.08 -7.04 -0.43
N MET A 2 -58.31 -7.24 -1.51
CA MET A 2 -56.85 -7.25 -1.42
C MET A 2 -56.42 -5.80 -1.21
N SER A 3 -55.77 -5.51 -0.09
CA SER A 3 -55.19 -4.19 0.16
C SER A 3 -54.11 -3.95 -0.89
N GLU A 4 -54.29 -2.91 -1.71
CA GLU A 4 -53.28 -2.47 -2.68
C GLU A 4 -51.99 -2.10 -1.94
N ILE A 5 -50.93 -2.85 -2.21
CA ILE A 5 -49.59 -2.56 -1.70
C ILE A 5 -49.04 -1.41 -2.55
N THR A 6 -49.05 -0.22 -1.99
CA THR A 6 -48.53 1.01 -2.61
C THR A 6 -47.09 1.25 -2.16
N ALA A 7 -46.34 2.07 -2.90
CA ALA A 7 -44.92 2.34 -2.61
C ALA A 7 -44.66 2.91 -1.19
N ASP A 8 -45.68 3.50 -0.58
CA ASP A 8 -45.64 4.06 0.78
C ASP A 8 -45.99 3.03 1.88
N HIS A 9 -46.16 1.75 1.52
CA HIS A 9 -46.40 0.71 2.50
C HIS A 9 -45.16 0.55 3.41
N PRO A 10 -45.33 0.51 4.75
CA PRO A 10 -44.21 0.51 5.70
C PRO A 10 -43.25 -0.68 5.49
N GLU A 11 -43.76 -1.79 4.99
CA GLU A 11 -42.97 -2.98 4.68
C GLU A 11 -42.06 -2.77 3.44
N ILE A 12 -42.52 -2.03 2.42
CA ILE A 12 -41.69 -1.69 1.25
C ILE A 12 -40.63 -0.66 1.64
N GLN A 13 -40.99 0.34 2.46
CA GLN A 13 -40.03 1.33 2.95
C GLN A 13 -38.94 0.69 3.81
N ALA A 14 -39.31 -0.24 4.69
CA ALA A 14 -38.34 -0.99 5.49
C ALA A 14 -37.40 -1.83 4.62
N MET A 15 -37.92 -2.52 3.59
CA MET A 15 -37.09 -3.27 2.64
C MET A 15 -36.15 -2.37 1.84
N VAL A 16 -36.61 -1.19 1.42
CA VAL A 16 -35.79 -0.21 0.69
C VAL A 16 -34.72 0.40 1.60
N GLU A 17 -35.06 0.78 2.83
CA GLU A 17 -34.08 1.26 3.81
C GLU A 17 -33.04 0.20 4.17
N GLU A 18 -33.45 -1.07 4.31
CA GLU A 18 -32.53 -2.19 4.53
C GLU A 18 -31.62 -2.43 3.31
N ALA A 19 -32.16 -2.31 2.10
CA ALA A 19 -31.39 -2.38 0.86
C ALA A 19 -30.41 -1.20 0.71
N ILE A 20 -30.81 0.02 1.08
CA ILE A 20 -29.94 1.21 1.06
C ILE A 20 -28.87 1.09 2.15
N LYS A 21 -29.23 0.63 3.35
CA LYS A 21 -28.30 0.42 4.46
C LYS A 21 -27.29 -0.67 4.14
N SER A 22 -27.71 -1.79 3.56
CA SER A 22 -26.80 -2.83 3.10
C SER A 22 -25.90 -2.36 1.94
N ALA A 23 -26.44 -1.60 0.99
CA ALA A 23 -25.66 -1.00 -0.10
C ALA A 23 -24.68 0.08 0.40
N SER A 24 -24.99 0.81 1.48
CA SER A 24 -24.09 1.79 2.08
C SER A 24 -22.92 1.17 2.84
N VAL A 25 -23.00 -0.13 3.15
CA VAL A 25 -21.90 -0.91 3.76
C VAL A 25 -20.98 -1.50 2.70
N SER A 26 -21.45 -1.70 1.46
CA SER A 26 -20.59 -2.06 0.35
C SER A 26 -19.92 -0.82 -0.24
N GLU A 27 -18.64 -0.62 0.08
CA GLU A 27 -17.77 0.22 -0.74
C GLU A 27 -17.74 -0.38 -2.16
N VAL A 28 -18.44 0.25 -3.10
CA VAL A 28 -18.34 -0.12 -4.52
C VAL A 28 -17.01 0.38 -5.01
N ALA A 29 -15.98 -0.46 -4.89
CA ALA A 29 -14.72 -0.21 -5.56
C ALA A 29 -14.97 -0.15 -7.09
N PRO A 30 -14.42 0.85 -7.81
CA PRO A 30 -14.45 0.86 -9.26
C PRO A 30 -13.89 -0.43 -9.83
N SER A 31 -14.34 -0.81 -11.02
CA SER A 31 -13.75 -1.96 -11.70
C SER A 31 -12.30 -1.65 -12.11
N PRO A 32 -11.43 -2.67 -12.22
CA PRO A 32 -10.03 -2.50 -12.63
C PRO A 32 -9.85 -1.74 -13.96
N GLU A 33 -10.81 -1.89 -14.88
CA GLU A 33 -10.81 -1.22 -16.17
C GLU A 33 -10.98 0.29 -16.04
N ILE A 34 -11.81 0.74 -15.09
CA ILE A 34 -12.02 2.17 -14.82
C ILE A 34 -10.73 2.81 -14.33
N TYR A 35 -10.00 2.15 -13.40
CA TYR A 35 -8.70 2.65 -12.94
C TYR A 35 -7.71 2.81 -14.10
N THR A 36 -7.67 1.80 -14.98
CA THR A 36 -6.76 1.81 -16.12
C THR A 36 -7.14 2.88 -17.15
N GLU A 37 -8.43 3.10 -17.39
CA GLU A 37 -8.92 4.16 -18.28
C GLU A 37 -8.60 5.56 -17.73
N VAL A 38 -8.79 5.77 -16.42
CA VAL A 38 -8.44 7.04 -15.77
C VAL A 38 -6.94 7.28 -15.85
N LEU A 39 -6.12 6.25 -15.63
CA LEU A 39 -4.66 6.37 -15.72
C LEU A 39 -4.22 6.72 -17.15
N ASP A 40 -4.72 6.01 -18.16
CA ASP A 40 -4.44 6.26 -19.58
C ASP A 40 -4.75 7.70 -19.98
N ARG A 41 -5.94 8.17 -19.59
CA ARG A 41 -6.38 9.54 -19.83
C ARG A 41 -5.45 10.55 -19.15
N THR A 42 -5.11 10.31 -17.89
CA THR A 42 -4.26 11.21 -17.10
C THR A 42 -2.85 11.30 -17.69
N ILE A 43 -2.27 10.17 -18.10
CA ILE A 43 -0.96 10.13 -18.77
C ILE A 43 -1.02 10.89 -20.10
N THR A 44 -2.08 10.69 -20.88
CA THR A 44 -2.26 11.38 -22.17
C THR A 44 -2.39 12.90 -22.00
N GLU A 45 -3.17 13.35 -21.03
CA GLU A 45 -3.31 14.78 -20.68
C GLU A 45 -1.97 15.35 -20.21
N LEU A 46 -1.25 14.65 -19.32
CA LEU A 46 0.08 15.05 -18.84
C LEU A 46 1.08 15.19 -19.99
N MET A 47 1.11 14.25 -20.92
CA MET A 47 2.01 14.29 -22.08
C MET A 47 1.69 15.48 -23.00
N LYS A 48 0.41 15.86 -23.14
CA LYS A 48 -0.01 17.02 -23.93
C LYS A 48 0.47 18.35 -23.32
N GLU A 49 0.33 18.50 -22.00
CA GLU A 49 0.70 19.72 -21.26
C GLU A 49 2.20 19.84 -20.95
N SER A 50 2.94 18.72 -21.01
CA SER A 50 4.36 18.65 -20.64
C SER A 50 5.25 19.64 -21.40
N LYS A 51 4.95 19.92 -22.68
CA LYS A 51 5.71 20.87 -23.51
C LYS A 51 5.62 22.31 -23.02
N ASP A 52 4.48 22.68 -22.44
CA ASP A 52 4.23 24.04 -21.95
C ASP A 52 4.79 24.22 -20.53
N ARG A 53 4.74 23.15 -19.71
CA ARG A 53 5.28 23.16 -18.34
C ARG A 53 6.80 23.11 -18.28
N PHE A 54 7.45 22.38 -19.20
CA PHE A 54 8.89 22.16 -19.19
C PHE A 54 9.50 22.40 -20.58
N PRO A 55 9.79 23.67 -20.95
CA PRO A 55 10.40 23.98 -22.23
C PRO A 55 11.78 23.31 -22.35
N GLY A 56 11.93 22.40 -23.31
CA GLY A 56 13.14 21.60 -23.53
C GLY A 56 13.09 20.16 -23.00
N ALA A 57 12.02 19.75 -22.31
CA ALA A 57 11.85 18.37 -21.87
C ALA A 57 11.66 17.41 -23.07
N PRO A 58 12.10 16.14 -22.94
CA PRO A 58 11.85 15.11 -23.95
C PRO A 58 10.36 14.99 -24.31
N LYS A 59 10.06 14.69 -25.57
CA LYS A 59 8.67 14.56 -26.07
C LYS A 59 7.86 13.47 -25.37
N LYS A 60 8.51 12.53 -24.70
CA LYS A 60 7.90 11.51 -23.84
C LYS A 60 8.41 11.75 -22.41
N GLY A 61 7.54 12.20 -21.52
CA GLY A 61 7.81 12.26 -20.10
C GLY A 61 7.56 10.90 -19.45
N GLY A 62 8.33 10.56 -18.40
CA GLY A 62 8.04 9.42 -17.54
C GLY A 62 6.89 9.74 -16.56
N TRP A 63 6.25 8.70 -16.05
CA TRP A 63 5.23 8.79 -15.01
C TRP A 63 5.61 7.90 -13.84
N VAL A 64 5.20 8.30 -12.63
CA VAL A 64 5.32 7.50 -11.42
C VAL A 64 3.93 7.44 -10.81
N VAL A 65 3.45 6.22 -10.57
CA VAL A 65 2.19 5.98 -9.88
C VAL A 65 2.52 5.39 -8.52
N ASP A 66 1.92 5.96 -7.48
CA ASP A 66 2.04 5.46 -6.12
C ASP A 66 0.88 4.50 -5.82
N ASN A 67 1.19 3.45 -5.06
CA ASN A 67 0.21 2.50 -4.52
C ASN A 67 -0.72 1.83 -5.56
N TYR A 68 -0.22 1.56 -6.77
CA TYR A 68 -0.92 0.81 -7.81
C TYR A 68 0.10 0.00 -8.64
N PRO A 69 -0.20 -1.24 -9.04
CA PRO A 69 -1.46 -2.00 -8.88
C PRO A 69 -1.66 -2.61 -7.48
N LEU A 70 -2.93 -2.71 -7.05
CA LEU A 70 -3.31 -3.31 -5.76
C LEU A 70 -3.81 -4.76 -5.84
N SER A 71 -4.10 -5.25 -7.05
CA SER A 71 -4.64 -6.60 -7.26
C SER A 71 -4.14 -7.18 -8.57
N VAL A 72 -4.31 -8.49 -8.74
CA VAL A 72 -3.95 -9.18 -9.99
C VAL A 72 -4.81 -8.67 -11.15
N ASP A 73 -6.07 -8.36 -10.91
CA ASP A 73 -6.96 -7.83 -11.96
C ASP A 73 -6.51 -6.44 -12.43
N HIS A 74 -6.01 -5.59 -11.52
CA HIS A 74 -5.39 -4.31 -11.88
C HIS A 74 -4.15 -4.51 -12.78
N TRP A 75 -3.33 -5.51 -12.47
CA TRP A 75 -2.15 -5.85 -13.28
C TRP A 75 -2.55 -6.33 -14.68
N SER A 76 -3.54 -7.23 -14.78
CA SER A 76 -4.06 -7.73 -16.05
C SER A 76 -4.63 -6.58 -16.90
N ALA A 77 -5.43 -5.69 -16.31
CA ALA A 77 -6.00 -4.54 -17.01
C ALA A 77 -4.91 -3.59 -17.56
N LEU A 78 -3.84 -3.34 -16.79
CA LEU A 78 -2.68 -2.59 -17.27
C LEU A 78 -1.98 -3.29 -18.45
N SER A 79 -1.80 -4.60 -18.35
CA SER A 79 -1.15 -5.41 -19.37
C SER A 79 -1.92 -5.36 -20.69
N GLU A 80 -3.24 -5.51 -20.66
CA GLU A 80 -4.09 -5.44 -21.85
C GLU A 80 -4.05 -4.08 -22.55
N LYS A 81 -3.91 -3.01 -21.76
CA LYS A 81 -3.81 -1.63 -22.26
C LYS A 81 -2.39 -1.23 -22.67
N GLY A 82 -1.38 -2.07 -22.42
CA GLY A 82 0.01 -1.75 -22.71
C GLY A 82 0.58 -0.62 -21.85
N LEU A 83 0.06 -0.45 -20.62
CA LEU A 83 0.45 0.58 -19.66
C LEU A 83 1.31 0.03 -18.52
N LEU A 84 2.00 -1.09 -18.76
CA LEU A 84 2.89 -1.69 -17.76
C LEU A 84 4.07 -0.75 -17.47
N PRO A 85 4.46 -0.59 -16.19
CA PRO A 85 5.63 0.18 -15.82
C PRO A 85 6.92 -0.56 -16.19
N ASP A 86 7.98 0.17 -16.52
CA ASP A 86 9.31 -0.42 -16.73
C ASP A 86 9.95 -0.90 -15.42
N THR A 87 9.67 -0.20 -14.32
CA THR A 87 10.27 -0.45 -13.00
C THR A 87 9.23 -0.32 -11.90
N ILE A 88 9.20 -1.31 -11.00
CA ILE A 88 8.40 -1.29 -9.77
C ILE A 88 9.35 -1.23 -8.59
N VAL A 89 9.17 -0.22 -7.74
CA VAL A 89 10.01 0.02 -6.57
C VAL A 89 9.25 -0.40 -5.32
N CYS A 90 9.73 -1.45 -4.67
CA CYS A 90 9.13 -1.98 -3.45
C CYS A 90 9.95 -1.56 -2.24
N LEU A 91 9.34 -0.77 -1.36
CA LEU A 91 9.94 -0.43 -0.08
C LEU A 91 9.63 -1.53 0.94
N LYS A 92 10.66 -2.19 1.44
CA LYS A 92 10.54 -3.31 2.38
C LYS A 92 11.09 -2.93 3.74
N ASN A 93 10.47 -3.47 4.79
CA ASN A 93 10.91 -3.29 6.17
C ASN A 93 11.12 -4.65 6.83
N THR A 94 12.23 -5.33 6.54
CA THR A 94 12.51 -6.66 7.12
C THR A 94 13.31 -6.62 8.40
N GLN A 95 14.02 -5.52 8.68
CA GLN A 95 14.78 -5.43 9.92
C GLN A 95 13.85 -5.19 11.12
N LYS A 96 14.26 -5.71 12.27
CA LYS A 96 13.53 -5.61 13.55
C LYS A 96 12.06 -6.02 13.43
N ASP A 97 11.78 -7.07 12.68
CA ASP A 97 10.42 -7.62 12.51
C ASP A 97 9.40 -6.59 11.98
N GLY A 98 9.84 -5.66 11.13
CA GLY A 98 8.93 -4.65 10.59
C GLY A 98 8.60 -3.51 11.55
N ALA A 99 9.34 -3.38 12.67
CA ALA A 99 9.11 -2.37 13.71
C ALA A 99 9.01 -0.94 13.17
N CYS A 100 9.84 -0.54 12.19
CA CYS A 100 9.79 0.84 11.65
C CYS A 100 8.42 1.24 11.06
N VAL A 101 7.78 0.36 10.29
CA VAL A 101 6.46 0.62 9.70
C VAL A 101 5.39 0.61 10.78
N LEU A 102 5.46 -0.33 11.72
CA LEU A 102 4.51 -0.42 12.83
C LEU A 102 4.58 0.84 13.71
N HIS A 103 5.80 1.27 14.07
CA HIS A 103 6.05 2.48 14.85
C HIS A 103 5.55 3.73 14.15
N ARG A 104 5.88 3.90 12.86
CA ARG A 104 5.40 5.05 12.09
C ARG A 104 3.88 5.07 11.99
N THR A 105 3.26 3.90 11.84
CA THR A 105 1.79 3.77 11.74
C THR A 105 1.12 4.05 13.09
N TYR A 106 1.73 3.63 14.18
CA TYR A 106 1.27 3.96 15.53
C TYR A 106 1.33 5.47 15.77
N LEU A 107 2.48 6.11 15.54
CA LEU A 107 2.63 7.56 15.71
C LEU A 107 1.65 8.36 14.85
N ALA A 108 1.44 7.95 13.59
CA ALA A 108 0.51 8.62 12.69
C ALA A 108 -0.96 8.54 13.15
N ASN A 109 -1.32 7.48 13.86
CA ASN A 109 -2.68 7.23 14.36
C ASN A 109 -2.75 7.33 15.90
N MET A 110 -1.75 7.95 16.52
CA MET A 110 -1.55 7.89 17.96
C MET A 110 -2.77 8.41 18.71
N ASP A 111 -3.33 9.54 18.26
CA ASP A 111 -4.51 10.15 18.88
C ASP A 111 -5.75 9.26 18.77
N GLU A 112 -5.99 8.64 17.62
CA GLU A 112 -7.12 7.73 17.41
C GLU A 112 -6.97 6.46 18.27
N ILE A 113 -5.78 5.88 18.30
CA ILE A 113 -5.47 4.69 19.08
C ILE A 113 -5.58 5.00 20.57
N ASN A 114 -4.97 6.09 21.04
CA ASN A 114 -5.02 6.51 22.43
C ASN A 114 -6.45 6.83 22.87
N SER A 115 -7.26 7.46 22.02
CA SER A 115 -8.68 7.70 22.29
C SER A 115 -9.46 6.39 22.45
N LYS A 116 -9.21 5.38 21.61
CA LYS A 116 -9.84 4.05 21.74
C LYS A 116 -9.41 3.33 23.01
N ILE A 117 -8.14 3.41 23.38
CA ILE A 117 -7.62 2.85 24.64
C ILE A 117 -8.32 3.51 25.84
N LEU A 118 -8.37 4.86 25.87
CA LEU A 118 -9.03 5.60 26.94
C LEU A 118 -10.50 5.25 27.06
N LYS A 119 -11.20 5.14 25.92
CA LYS A 119 -12.60 4.73 25.89
C LYS A 119 -12.78 3.33 26.48
N ARG A 120 -11.95 2.37 26.07
CA ARG A 120 -11.98 0.99 26.61
C ARG A 120 -11.76 0.95 28.12
N LEU A 121 -10.75 1.69 28.61
CA LEU A 121 -10.46 1.77 30.04
C LEU A 121 -11.62 2.42 30.83
N THR A 122 -12.24 3.44 30.25
CA THR A 122 -13.42 4.11 30.84
C THR A 122 -14.61 3.16 30.91
N ASP A 123 -14.91 2.46 29.82
CA ASP A 123 -16.02 1.49 29.76
C ASP A 123 -15.80 0.33 30.74
N GLU A 124 -14.56 -0.15 30.88
CA GLU A 124 -14.19 -1.20 31.83
C GLU A 124 -14.32 -0.74 33.29
N ALA A 125 -13.88 0.49 33.61
CA ALA A 125 -14.04 1.08 34.93
C ALA A 125 -15.52 1.28 35.30
N LEU A 126 -16.33 1.77 34.36
CA LEU A 126 -17.78 1.92 34.55
C LEU A 126 -18.45 0.57 34.82
N LYS A 127 -18.13 -0.45 34.02
CA LYS A 127 -18.67 -1.80 34.20
C LYS A 127 -18.28 -2.40 35.56
N LYS A 128 -17.04 -2.20 36.00
CA LYS A 128 -16.59 -2.64 37.33
C LYS A 128 -17.34 -1.94 38.46
N LYS A 129 -17.60 -0.63 38.33
CA LYS A 129 -18.44 0.13 39.27
C LYS A 129 -19.88 -0.40 39.30
N GLU A 130 -20.47 -0.69 38.14
CA GLU A 130 -21.83 -1.26 38.04
C GLU A 130 -21.92 -2.66 38.68
N GLU A 131 -20.94 -3.53 38.43
CA GLU A 131 -20.87 -4.86 39.04
C GLU A 131 -20.70 -4.78 40.56
N GLU A 132 -19.89 -3.86 41.05
CA GLU A 132 -19.70 -3.62 42.49
C GLU A 132 -20.96 -3.07 43.16
N VAL A 133 -21.66 -2.12 42.53
CA VAL A 133 -22.97 -1.63 43.00
C VAL A 133 -23.99 -2.77 43.03
N ARG A 134 -24.02 -3.61 41.99
CA ARG A 134 -24.91 -4.78 41.93
C ARG A 134 -24.62 -5.78 43.04
N ARG A 135 -23.34 -6.05 43.31
CA ARG A 135 -22.89 -6.93 44.39
C ARG A 135 -23.29 -6.40 45.76
N LYS A 136 -23.02 -5.12 46.05
CA LYS A 136 -23.43 -4.46 47.30
C LYS A 136 -24.95 -4.51 47.49
N MET A 137 -25.73 -4.23 46.45
CA MET A 137 -27.20 -4.28 46.54
C MET A 137 -27.72 -5.69 46.85
N GLN A 138 -27.09 -6.72 46.28
CA GLN A 138 -27.42 -8.12 46.57
C GLN A 138 -27.06 -8.53 48.01
N GLU A 139 -25.94 -8.02 48.54
CA GLU A 139 -25.46 -8.30 49.90
C GLU A 139 -26.35 -7.60 50.96
N THR A 140 -26.80 -6.36 50.69
CA THR A 140 -27.77 -5.64 51.54
C THR A 140 -29.17 -6.26 51.56
N LEU A 141 -29.56 -7.00 50.51
CA LEU A 141 -30.84 -7.73 50.48
C LEU A 141 -30.80 -9.04 51.29
N THR A 142 -29.61 -9.54 51.62
CA THR A 142 -29.42 -10.75 52.44
C THR A 142 -29.13 -10.46 53.91
N SER A 143 -28.96 -9.19 54.31
CA SER A 143 -28.73 -8.78 55.70
C SER A 143 -29.69 -7.64 56.09
N GLU A 144 -30.80 -7.98 56.74
CA GLU A 144 -31.61 -7.00 57.47
C GLU A 144 -30.91 -6.70 58.81
N GLU A 145 -30.11 -5.63 58.89
CA GLU A 145 -29.86 -4.87 60.15
C GLU A 145 -29.00 -3.61 59.90
N GLU A 146 -29.60 -2.46 60.24
CA GLU A 146 -29.12 -1.12 60.61
C GLU A 146 -27.85 -0.46 59.99
N GLN A 147 -28.14 0.67 59.30
CA GLN A 147 -27.43 1.96 59.25
C GLN A 147 -25.89 2.03 59.14
N SER A 148 -25.40 2.54 58.00
CA SER A 148 -25.01 3.96 57.84
C SER A 148 -24.49 4.17 56.42
N LEU A 149 -25.06 5.17 55.73
CA LEU A 149 -24.61 5.61 54.42
C LEU A 149 -23.44 6.58 54.64
N GLU A 150 -22.22 6.08 54.65
CA GLU A 150 -21.08 6.90 54.22
C GLU A 150 -20.93 6.67 52.72
N ALA A 151 -21.45 7.64 51.96
CA ALA A 151 -21.08 7.82 50.56
C ALA A 151 -19.65 8.32 50.56
N ASP A 152 -18.69 7.40 50.48
CA ASP A 152 -17.32 7.76 50.12
C ASP A 152 -17.37 8.46 48.76
N GLU A 153 -16.99 9.73 48.81
CA GLU A 153 -16.89 10.64 47.68
C GLU A 153 -16.00 10.04 46.60
N ASP A 154 -16.43 10.23 45.36
CA ASP A 154 -15.73 9.92 44.11
C ASP A 154 -14.20 10.06 44.20
N GLU A 155 -13.49 8.95 44.44
CA GLU A 155 -12.19 8.76 43.80
C GLU A 155 -12.48 8.50 42.32
N SER A 156 -12.60 9.59 41.56
CA SER A 156 -12.33 9.57 40.13
C SER A 156 -10.85 9.23 39.98
N GLU A 157 -10.49 7.94 40.01
CA GLU A 157 -9.20 7.47 39.51
C GLU A 157 -9.06 8.04 38.09
N GLU A 158 -8.20 9.05 37.96
CA GLU A 158 -7.91 9.68 36.69
C GLU A 158 -7.37 8.58 35.77
N ILE A 159 -8.11 8.25 34.71
CA ILE A 159 -7.74 7.17 33.79
C ILE A 159 -6.54 7.66 32.98
N ILE A 160 -5.34 7.33 33.45
CA ILE A 160 -4.09 7.71 32.81
C ILE A 160 -3.83 6.75 31.64
N LEU A 161 -3.37 7.29 30.51
CA LEU A 161 -2.81 6.49 29.44
C LEU A 161 -1.64 5.67 29.99
N PRO A 162 -1.53 4.36 29.66
CA PRO A 162 -0.36 3.60 30.05
C PRO A 162 0.89 4.22 29.41
N GLU A 163 1.95 4.38 30.21
CA GLU A 163 3.25 4.85 29.72
C GLU A 163 3.95 3.70 28.98
N PHE A 164 4.13 3.85 27.68
CA PHE A 164 4.80 2.85 26.84
C PHE A 164 6.22 3.31 26.54
N ALA A 165 7.20 2.41 26.65
CA ALA A 165 8.57 2.71 26.23
C ALA A 165 8.61 2.87 24.70
N GLU A 166 9.46 3.76 24.20
CA GLU A 166 9.55 4.11 22.78
C GLU A 166 9.84 2.91 21.83
N ASP A 167 10.40 1.82 22.38
CA ASP A 167 10.76 0.59 21.65
C ASP A 167 9.88 -0.64 22.00
N ASP A 168 9.04 -0.57 23.04
CA ASP A 168 8.11 -1.66 23.40
C ASP A 168 6.71 -1.33 22.90
N PHE A 169 6.35 -1.93 21.76
CA PHE A 169 4.99 -1.85 21.26
C PHE A 169 4.07 -2.54 22.26
N PRO A 170 3.08 -1.84 22.82
CA PRO A 170 2.15 -2.51 23.70
C PRO A 170 1.34 -3.54 22.94
N ASP A 171 1.20 -4.72 23.53
CA ASP A 171 0.38 -5.82 23.00
C ASP A 171 -1.11 -5.52 23.28
N ILE A 172 -1.58 -4.41 22.71
CA ILE A 172 -2.94 -3.90 22.87
C ILE A 172 -3.80 -4.31 21.67
N PRO A 173 -5.09 -4.61 21.89
CA PRO A 173 -5.99 -5.07 20.84
C PRO A 173 -6.13 -4.07 19.68
N GLU A 174 -5.93 -2.78 19.92
CA GLU A 174 -5.92 -1.75 18.89
C GLU A 174 -4.72 -1.87 17.93
N MET A 175 -3.56 -2.34 18.41
CA MET A 175 -2.38 -2.61 17.59
C MET A 175 -2.53 -3.86 16.74
N GLU A 176 -3.24 -4.88 17.25
CA GLU A 176 -3.54 -6.11 16.51
C GLU A 176 -4.33 -5.85 15.21
N ILE A 177 -5.18 -4.82 15.20
CA ILE A 177 -5.89 -4.41 13.98
C ILE A 177 -4.91 -3.92 12.90
N ILE A 178 -3.87 -3.18 13.31
CA ILE A 178 -2.85 -2.65 12.40
C ILE A 178 -1.98 -3.79 11.87
N LYS A 179 -1.52 -4.69 12.74
CA LYS A 179 -0.77 -5.89 12.35
C LYS A 179 -1.54 -6.71 11.31
N LYS A 180 -2.83 -6.98 11.56
CA LYS A 180 -3.71 -7.70 10.60
C LYS A 180 -3.84 -7.00 9.25
N LYS A 181 -3.90 -5.65 9.22
CA LYS A 181 -3.93 -4.90 7.96
C LYS A 181 -2.62 -5.05 7.18
N ILE A 182 -1.48 -5.02 7.87
CA ILE A 182 -0.16 -5.24 7.27
C ILE A 182 -0.06 -6.66 6.71
N ASP A 183 -0.49 -7.67 7.48
CA ASP A 183 -0.48 -9.07 7.04
C ASP A 183 -1.36 -9.30 5.80
N LEU A 184 -2.56 -8.70 5.78
CA LEU A 184 -3.47 -8.77 4.64
C LEU A 184 -2.82 -8.14 3.40
N PHE A 185 -2.23 -6.95 3.54
CA PHE A 185 -1.50 -6.30 2.46
C PHE A 185 -0.36 -7.17 1.93
N MET A 186 0.46 -7.73 2.83
CA MET A 186 1.57 -8.60 2.44
C MET A 186 1.09 -9.82 1.67
N HIS A 187 0.01 -10.45 2.11
CA HIS A 187 -0.58 -11.59 1.43
C HIS A 187 -1.10 -11.24 0.02
N ASP A 188 -1.79 -10.12 -0.12
CA ASP A 188 -2.31 -9.70 -1.43
C ASP A 188 -1.18 -9.23 -2.36
N TRP A 189 -0.19 -8.52 -1.83
CA TRP A 189 1.01 -8.14 -2.56
C TRP A 189 1.78 -9.36 -3.08
N GLN A 190 1.92 -10.44 -2.30
CA GLN A 190 2.59 -11.66 -2.76
C GLN A 190 1.94 -12.27 -4.02
N LYS A 191 0.61 -12.19 -4.14
CA LYS A 191 -0.10 -12.66 -5.34
C LYS A 191 0.25 -11.80 -6.55
N VAL A 192 0.19 -10.47 -6.38
CA VAL A 192 0.51 -9.51 -7.45
C VAL A 192 1.97 -9.62 -7.86
N GLU A 193 2.89 -9.68 -6.90
CA GLU A 193 4.33 -9.85 -7.12
C GLU A 193 4.64 -11.11 -7.93
N SER A 194 3.92 -12.21 -7.67
CA SER A 194 4.09 -13.46 -8.41
C SER A 194 3.70 -13.31 -9.89
N GLU A 195 2.61 -12.59 -10.17
CA GLU A 195 2.17 -12.31 -11.55
C GLU A 195 3.14 -11.37 -12.28
N ILE A 196 3.64 -10.35 -11.58
CA ILE A 196 4.65 -9.43 -12.15
C ILE A 196 5.92 -10.18 -12.52
N LYS A 197 6.39 -11.10 -11.66
CA LYS A 197 7.59 -11.91 -11.91
C LYS A 197 7.48 -12.85 -13.11
N LEU A 198 6.26 -13.20 -13.54
CA LEU A 198 6.04 -13.96 -14.78
C LEU A 198 6.29 -13.08 -16.02
N SER A 199 6.12 -11.77 -15.91
CA SER A 199 6.43 -10.83 -16.98
C SER A 199 7.92 -10.53 -17.00
N SER A 200 8.58 -10.82 -18.13
CA SER A 200 9.99 -10.48 -18.35
C SER A 200 10.22 -8.98 -18.64
N GLN A 201 9.15 -8.21 -18.81
CA GLN A 201 9.21 -6.81 -19.26
C GLN A 201 9.43 -5.82 -18.11
N VAL A 202 9.19 -6.22 -16.85
CA VAL A 202 9.16 -5.31 -15.71
C VAL A 202 10.24 -5.65 -14.69
N GLN A 203 11.03 -4.63 -14.30
CA GLN A 203 12.05 -4.77 -13.28
C GLN A 203 11.47 -4.48 -11.89
N ILE A 204 11.53 -5.46 -10.98
CA ILE A 204 11.20 -5.26 -9.56
C ILE A 204 12.47 -4.92 -8.78
N VAL A 205 12.48 -3.76 -8.11
CA VAL A 205 13.58 -3.30 -7.26
C VAL A 205 13.09 -3.24 -5.82
N VAL A 206 13.69 -4.06 -4.95
CA VAL A 206 13.34 -4.08 -3.53
C VAL A 206 14.36 -3.28 -2.73
N LEU A 207 13.89 -2.32 -1.95
CA LEU A 207 14.71 -1.43 -1.12
C LEU A 207 14.36 -1.58 0.35
N GLU A 208 15.32 -2.00 1.17
CA GLU A 208 15.18 -2.05 2.63
C GLU A 208 15.20 -0.63 3.21
N ILE A 209 14.15 -0.26 3.95
CA ILE A 209 13.97 1.08 4.53
C ILE A 209 14.57 1.23 5.91
N ALA A 210 14.75 0.13 6.66
CA ALA A 210 15.26 0.22 8.01
C ALA A 210 16.68 0.79 8.03
N GLU A 211 16.91 1.72 8.95
CA GLU A 211 18.21 2.38 9.19
C GLU A 211 18.79 3.12 7.96
N LYS A 212 17.98 3.37 6.92
CA LYS A 212 18.39 4.14 5.74
C LYS A 212 17.71 5.50 5.70
N THR A 213 18.43 6.50 5.20
CA THR A 213 17.86 7.83 4.94
C THR A 213 17.14 7.83 3.58
N PRO A 214 16.14 8.72 3.40
CA PRO A 214 15.45 8.87 2.10
C PRO A 214 16.41 9.15 0.94
N GLU A 215 17.47 9.92 1.16
CA GLU A 215 18.48 10.25 0.14
C GLU A 215 19.30 9.03 -0.26
N SER A 216 19.62 8.15 0.70
CA SER A 216 20.33 6.90 0.43
C SER A 216 19.49 5.96 -0.44
N LEU A 217 18.19 5.86 -0.15
CA LEU A 217 17.24 5.09 -0.94
C LEU A 217 17.06 5.67 -2.34
N LEU A 218 16.94 6.99 -2.43
CA LEU A 218 16.83 7.70 -3.71
C LEU A 218 18.05 7.46 -4.59
N ASN A 219 19.26 7.58 -4.04
CA ASN A 219 20.48 7.34 -4.79
C ASN A 219 20.59 5.88 -5.26
N GLN A 220 20.13 4.92 -4.44
CA GLN A 220 20.09 3.51 -4.83
C GLN A 220 19.16 3.29 -6.02
N ILE A 221 17.94 3.84 -5.99
CA ILE A 221 16.99 3.64 -7.11
C ILE A 221 17.44 4.35 -8.38
N VAL A 222 17.98 5.56 -8.28
CA VAL A 222 18.52 6.30 -9.44
C VAL A 222 19.61 5.48 -10.12
N LEU A 223 20.53 4.90 -9.35
CA LEU A 223 21.62 4.08 -9.90
C LEU A 223 21.10 2.81 -10.61
N VAL A 224 20.04 2.19 -10.07
CA VAL A 224 19.40 1.02 -10.71
C VAL A 224 18.70 1.43 -12.00
N MET A 225 17.95 2.53 -11.99
CA MET A 225 17.24 3.04 -13.15
C MET A 225 18.19 3.55 -14.25
N GLU A 226 19.38 4.04 -13.91
CA GLU A 226 20.38 4.49 -14.89
C GLU A 226 21.12 3.32 -15.57
N LYS A 227 21.25 2.18 -14.89
CA LYS A 227 22.08 1.06 -15.35
C LYS A 227 21.72 0.58 -16.77
N PRO A 228 20.44 0.41 -17.16
CA PRO A 228 20.07 0.02 -18.52
C PRO A 228 20.43 1.05 -19.60
N PHE A 229 20.58 2.33 -19.23
CA PHE A 229 20.88 3.41 -20.16
C PHE A 229 22.38 3.68 -20.32
N LYS A 230 23.25 3.00 -19.56
CA LYS A 230 24.70 3.14 -19.71
C LYS A 230 25.16 2.31 -20.91
N TYR A 231 25.73 3.01 -21.89
CA TYR A 231 26.36 2.40 -23.06
C TYR A 231 27.55 1.56 -22.60
N HIS A 232 27.51 0.25 -22.87
CA HIS A 232 28.65 -0.62 -22.72
C HIS A 232 29.37 -0.64 -24.07
N SER A 233 30.65 -0.31 -24.11
CA SER A 233 31.46 -0.52 -25.30
C SER A 233 31.35 -2.00 -25.68
N TRP A 234 30.99 -2.27 -26.93
CA TRP A 234 31.00 -3.63 -27.46
C TRP A 234 32.42 -4.19 -27.30
N GLU A 235 32.56 -5.32 -26.60
CA GLU A 235 33.84 -6.00 -26.50
C GLU A 235 34.06 -6.71 -27.84
N LEU A 236 35.12 -6.35 -28.56
CA LEU A 236 35.50 -7.03 -29.81
C LEU A 236 35.67 -8.52 -29.52
N SER A 237 34.84 -9.33 -30.16
CA SER A 237 34.92 -10.78 -30.13
C SER A 237 36.03 -11.27 -31.05
N ALA A 238 36.43 -12.53 -30.87
CA ALA A 238 37.39 -13.16 -31.78
C ALA A 238 36.78 -13.33 -33.19
N GLU A 239 35.45 -13.47 -33.27
CA GLU A 239 34.71 -13.45 -34.53
C GLU A 239 34.79 -12.08 -35.23
N ASP A 240 34.66 -10.97 -34.51
CA ASP A 240 34.76 -9.62 -35.08
C ASP A 240 36.16 -9.37 -35.69
N LEU A 241 37.22 -9.86 -35.05
CA LEU A 241 38.60 -9.76 -35.57
C LEU A 241 38.84 -10.66 -36.78
N ASN A 242 38.14 -11.80 -36.86
CA ASN A 242 38.23 -12.68 -38.01
C ASN A 242 37.50 -12.10 -39.22
N GLU A 243 36.32 -11.50 -39.00
CA GLU A 243 35.59 -10.78 -40.04
C GLU A 243 36.40 -9.59 -40.58
N GLU A 244 37.00 -8.76 -39.71
CA GLU A 244 37.86 -7.65 -40.15
C GLU A 244 39.09 -8.13 -40.95
N ALA A 245 39.65 -9.30 -40.61
CA ALA A 245 40.77 -9.88 -41.35
C ALA A 245 40.34 -10.47 -42.71
N GLU A 246 39.13 -11.03 -42.81
CA GLU A 246 38.55 -11.49 -44.07
C GLU A 246 38.21 -10.31 -45.00
N ASP A 247 37.65 -9.24 -44.46
CA ASP A 247 37.36 -8.00 -45.21
C ASP A 247 38.64 -7.36 -45.77
N LEU A 248 39.69 -7.25 -44.94
CA LEU A 248 40.99 -6.73 -45.38
C LEU A 248 41.64 -7.61 -46.46
N ALA A 249 41.52 -8.93 -46.35
CA ALA A 249 42.05 -9.84 -47.35
C ALA A 249 41.30 -9.73 -48.69
N ALA A 250 39.98 -9.54 -48.65
CA ALA A 250 39.18 -9.32 -49.85
C ALA A 250 39.50 -7.99 -50.55
N GLU A 251 39.74 -6.91 -49.79
CA GLU A 251 40.18 -5.63 -50.35
C GLU A 251 41.58 -5.74 -51.00
N GLU A 252 42.50 -6.49 -50.39
CA GLU A 252 43.84 -6.72 -50.95
C GLU A 252 43.79 -7.55 -52.25
N GLU A 253 42.90 -8.56 -52.32
CA GLU A 253 42.67 -9.35 -53.54
C GLU A 253 42.02 -8.50 -54.66
N ASP A 254 41.03 -7.67 -54.35
CA ASP A 254 40.40 -6.76 -55.32
C ASP A 254 41.40 -5.70 -55.85
N GLU A 255 42.30 -5.18 -55.00
CA GLU A 255 43.37 -4.26 -55.43
C GLU A 255 44.43 -4.94 -56.32
N GLU A 256 44.78 -6.20 -56.04
CA GLU A 256 45.71 -6.97 -56.89
C GLU A 256 45.09 -7.32 -58.25
N GLU A 257 43.80 -7.68 -58.30
CA GLU A 257 43.08 -7.95 -59.56
C GLU A 257 42.94 -6.68 -60.43
N GLU A 258 42.66 -5.50 -59.85
CA GLU A 258 42.59 -4.25 -60.62
C GLU A 258 43.96 -3.83 -61.21
N VAL A 259 45.07 -4.16 -60.55
CA VAL A 259 46.44 -3.83 -61.04
C VAL A 259 46.91 -4.81 -62.13
N GLU A 260 46.43 -6.06 -62.14
CA GLU A 260 46.73 -7.01 -63.22
C GLU A 260 45.89 -6.77 -64.50
N GLU A 261 44.76 -6.07 -64.42
CA GLU A 261 43.91 -5.73 -65.58
C GLU A 261 44.25 -4.40 -66.29
N GLU A 262 45.17 -3.55 -65.78
CA GLU A 262 45.74 -2.36 -66.46
C GLU A 262 46.98 -2.65 -67.35
#